data_AF-A0A3N2N5J0-F1
#
_entry.id   AF-A0A3N2N5J0-F1
#
_cell.length_a   1.000
_cell.length_b   1.000
_cell.length_c   1.000
_cell.angle_alpha   90.00
_cell.angle_beta   90.00
_cell.angle_gamma   90.00
#
_symmetry.space_group_name_H-M   'P 1'
#
loop_
_entity.id
_entity.type
_entity.pdbx_description
1 polymer ?
#
loop_
_entity_poly.entity_id
_entity_poly.type
_entity_poly.pdbx_seq_one_letter_code
_entity_poly.pdbx_strand_id
1 'polypeptide(L)'
;MNKLQKIKNSIKKFVTSPRFNSLAVMLLVGTVACLAQNTAGNYEAGTTALTTVSEEIAKYVPIVVKLCYAIAGVVAVVGAISVYIAMNNEEQDVKKKIMMVVGACIFLIAAAQALPLFFGIS
;
A
#
# COMPACT_ATOMS: atom_id res chain seq x y z
N MET A 1 14.15 45.16 48.25
CA MET A 1 14.06 45.27 46.78
C MET A 1 15.37 44.95 46.01
N ASN A 2 16.58 45.07 46.59
CA ASN A 2 17.84 45.01 45.80
C ASN A 2 18.38 43.61 45.44
N LYS A 3 18.00 42.54 46.16
CA LYS A 3 18.51 41.18 45.87
C LYS A 3 17.91 40.60 44.58
N LEU A 4 16.62 40.81 44.35
CA LEU A 4 15.93 40.38 43.13
C LEU A 4 16.47 41.07 41.87
N GLN A 5 16.81 42.36 41.98
CA GLN A 5 17.45 43.13 40.91
C GLN A 5 18.86 42.61 40.58
N LYS A 6 19.66 42.25 41.59
CA LYS A 6 20.98 41.63 41.40
C LYS A 6 20.86 40.26 40.71
N ILE A 7 19.92 39.42 41.15
CA ILE A 7 19.67 38.10 40.54
C ILE A 7 19.25 38.27 39.08
N LYS A 8 18.31 39.17 38.80
CA LYS A 8 17.84 39.48 37.43
C LYS A 8 18.99 39.96 36.53
N ASN A 9 19.89 40.80 37.03
CA ASN A 9 21.05 41.28 36.28
C ASN A 9 22.12 40.19 36.07
N SER A 10 22.35 39.31 37.04
CA SER A 10 23.25 38.15 36.87
C SER A 10 22.70 37.16 35.85
N ILE A 11 21.40 36.89 35.87
CA ILE A 11 20.72 36.05 34.87
C ILE A 11 20.80 36.71 33.48
N LYS A 12 20.55 38.01 33.38
CA LYS A 12 20.66 38.74 32.10
C LYS A 12 22.08 38.70 31.54
N LYS A 13 23.11 38.83 32.38
CA LYS A 13 24.52 38.68 31.96
C LYS A 13 24.88 37.26 31.52
N PHE A 14 24.32 36.25 32.18
CA PHE A 14 24.52 34.85 31.81
C PHE A 14 23.89 34.53 30.44
N VAL A 15 22.65 35.00 30.22
CA VAL A 15 21.89 34.85 28.97
C VAL A 15 22.49 35.66 27.82
N THR A 16 22.99 36.88 28.07
CA THR A 16 23.61 37.75 27.06
C THR A 16 25.09 37.41 26.80
N SER A 17 25.64 36.36 27.41
CA SER A 17 27.01 35.95 27.11
C SER A 17 27.10 35.36 25.68
N PRO A 18 28.10 35.76 24.87
CA PRO A 18 28.21 35.31 23.48
C PRO A 18 28.41 33.80 23.36
N ARG A 19 28.98 33.18 24.41
CA ARG A 19 29.15 31.73 24.52
C ARG A 19 27.84 30.99 24.76
N PHE A 20 26.96 31.52 25.62
CA PHE A 20 25.65 30.90 25.87
C PHE A 20 24.71 31.08 24.67
N ASN A 21 24.76 32.23 24.01
CA ASN A 21 24.01 32.46 22.77
C ASN A 21 24.50 31.51 21.65
N SER A 22 25.81 31.34 21.50
CA SER A 22 26.38 30.36 20.55
C SER A 22 26.00 28.91 20.89
N LEU A 23 25.94 28.56 22.19
CA LEU A 23 25.55 27.21 22.64
C LEU A 23 24.06 26.96 22.40
N ALA A 24 23.21 27.96 22.65
CA ALA A 24 21.78 27.89 22.38
C ALA A 24 21.49 27.78 20.87
N VAL A 25 22.21 28.54 20.04
CA VAL A 25 22.14 28.41 18.58
C VAL A 25 22.62 27.04 18.13
N MET A 26 23.69 26.49 18.73
CA MET A 26 24.18 25.14 18.40
C MET A 26 23.20 24.03 18.83
N LEU A 27 22.51 24.18 19.96
CA LEU A 27 21.44 23.27 20.36
C LEU A 27 20.23 23.34 19.41
N LEU A 28 19.83 24.56 19.02
CA LEU A 28 18.73 24.75 18.06
C LEU A 28 19.09 24.15 16.69
N VAL A 29 20.28 24.44 16.17
CA VAL A 29 20.77 23.88 14.90
C VAL A 29 20.97 22.37 15.00
N GLY A 30 21.41 21.85 16.15
CA GLY A 30 21.47 20.43 16.44
C GLY A 30 20.10 19.76 16.34
N THR A 31 19.07 20.35 16.95
CA THR A 31 17.70 19.80 16.89
C THR A 31 17.11 19.80 15.47
N VAL A 32 17.33 20.84 14.65
CA VAL A 32 16.88 20.80 13.25
C VAL A 32 17.72 19.86 12.38
N ALA A 33 19.00 19.68 12.67
CA ALA A 33 19.84 18.70 11.98
C ALA A 33 19.41 17.25 12.29
N CYS A 34 19.05 16.94 13.54
CA CYS A 34 18.51 15.62 13.92
C CYS A 34 17.19 15.30 13.21
N LEU A 35 16.33 16.31 13.01
CA LEU A 35 15.07 16.14 12.26
C LEU A 35 15.33 15.96 10.75
N ALA A 36 16.34 16.65 10.20
CA ALA A 36 16.68 16.62 8.77
C ALA A 36 17.54 15.40 8.34
N GLN A 37 18.15 14.66 9.28
CA GLN A 37 18.89 13.42 8.99
C GLN A 37 18.00 12.29 8.43
N ASN A 38 16.67 12.42 8.50
CA ASN A 38 15.74 11.44 7.92
C ASN A 38 15.57 11.53 6.39
N THR A 39 16.20 12.51 5.71
CA THR A 39 15.95 12.78 4.28
C THR A 39 17.10 12.38 3.36
N ALA A 40 18.29 12.02 3.88
CA ALA A 40 19.50 11.86 3.05
C ALA A 40 19.94 10.40 2.77
N GLY A 41 19.15 9.38 3.12
CA GLY A 41 19.55 7.98 2.86
C GLY A 41 18.49 6.93 3.21
N ASN A 42 17.21 7.31 3.20
CA ASN A 42 16.15 6.57 3.87
C ASN A 42 15.47 5.56 2.94
N TYR A 43 16.19 4.48 2.60
CA TYR A 43 15.54 3.31 1.98
C TYR A 43 14.44 2.73 2.90
N GLU A 44 14.55 2.90 4.23
CA GLU A 44 13.53 2.51 5.21
C GLU A 44 12.21 3.28 5.09
N ALA A 45 12.23 4.58 4.80
CA ALA A 45 11.00 5.34 4.54
C ALA A 45 10.31 4.87 3.25
N GLY A 46 11.10 4.56 2.21
CA GLY A 46 10.60 3.99 0.96
C GLY A 46 10.00 2.60 1.16
N THR A 47 10.69 1.70 1.86
CA THR A 47 10.18 0.36 2.15
C THR A 47 8.96 0.40 3.07
N THR A 48 8.94 1.27 4.09
CA THR A 48 7.78 1.41 4.99
C THR A 48 6.55 1.92 4.25
N ALA A 49 6.72 2.88 3.32
CA ALA A 49 5.63 3.36 2.47
C ALA A 49 5.11 2.25 1.55
N LEU A 50 6.00 1.48 0.92
CA LEU A 50 5.61 0.35 0.06
C LEU A 50 4.94 -0.79 0.86
N THR A 51 5.41 -1.08 2.07
CA THR A 51 4.78 -2.06 2.97
C THR A 51 3.39 -1.61 3.38
N THR A 52 3.22 -0.33 3.74
CA THR A 52 1.90 0.22 4.10
C THR A 52 0.92 0.12 2.93
N VAL A 53 1.35 0.48 1.72
CA VAL A 53 0.52 0.38 0.52
C VAL A 53 0.20 -1.08 0.18
N SER A 54 1.15 -2.00 0.35
CA SER A 54 0.93 -3.45 0.19
C SER A 54 -0.12 -3.97 1.17
N GLU A 55 -0.06 -3.59 2.44
CA GLU A 55 -1.05 -3.97 3.46
C GLU A 55 -2.45 -3.38 3.17
N GLU A 56 -2.52 -2.17 2.62
CA GLU A 56 -3.79 -1.60 2.19
C GLU A 56 -4.37 -2.34 0.98
N ILE A 57 -3.53 -2.67 -0.02
CA ILE A 57 -3.95 -3.47 -1.18
C ILE A 57 -4.45 -4.85 -0.72
N ALA A 58 -3.77 -5.47 0.25
CA ALA A 58 -4.14 -6.77 0.80
C ALA A 58 -5.57 -6.82 1.34
N LYS A 59 -6.09 -5.71 1.88
CA LYS A 59 -7.48 -5.61 2.37
C LYS A 59 -8.51 -5.69 1.23
N TYR A 60 -8.15 -5.24 0.03
CA TYR A 60 -9.02 -5.28 -1.14
C TYR A 60 -8.97 -6.61 -1.90
N VAL A 61 -7.88 -7.37 -1.78
CA VAL A 61 -7.70 -8.69 -2.42
C VAL A 61 -8.90 -9.65 -2.20
N PRO A 62 -9.38 -9.92 -0.97
CA PRO A 62 -10.50 -10.84 -0.76
C PRO A 62 -11.82 -10.34 -1.36
N ILE A 63 -12.00 -9.02 -1.47
CA ILE A 63 -13.17 -8.41 -2.13
C ILE A 63 -13.11 -8.68 -3.63
N VAL A 64 -11.93 -8.48 -4.25
CA VAL A 64 -11.70 -8.76 -5.67
C VAL A 64 -11.88 -10.25 -5.98
N VAL A 65 -11.43 -11.15 -5.10
CA VAL A 65 -11.64 -12.61 -5.26
C VAL A 65 -13.12 -12.97 -5.27
N LYS A 66 -13.92 -12.45 -4.32
CA LYS A 66 -15.37 -12.67 -4.30
C LYS A 66 -16.06 -12.13 -5.55
N LEU A 67 -15.64 -10.95 -6.02
CA LEU A 67 -16.14 -10.38 -7.28
C LEU A 67 -15.76 -11.26 -8.48
N CYS A 68 -14.55 -11.81 -8.51
CA CYS A 68 -14.09 -12.73 -9.56
C CYS A 68 -14.92 -14.02 -9.60
N TYR A 69 -15.25 -14.60 -8.45
CA TYR A 69 -16.17 -15.74 -8.37
C TYR A 69 -17.58 -15.41 -8.88
N ALA A 70 -18.10 -14.22 -8.57
CA ALA A 70 -19.39 -13.78 -9.11
C ALA A 70 -19.37 -13.65 -10.64
N ILE A 71 -18.30 -13.05 -11.20
CA ILE A 71 -18.11 -12.94 -12.65
C ILE A 71 -17.96 -14.33 -13.29
N ALA A 72 -17.24 -15.26 -12.65
CA ALA A 72 -17.10 -16.63 -13.13
C ALA A 72 -18.47 -17.32 -13.27
N GLY A 73 -19.40 -17.10 -12.34
CA GLY A 73 -20.78 -17.58 -12.44
C GLY A 73 -21.51 -17.01 -13.65
N VAL A 74 -21.41 -15.70 -13.90
CA VAL A 74 -22.04 -15.06 -15.06
C VAL A 74 -21.46 -15.59 -16.37
N VAL A 75 -20.13 -15.69 -16.46
CA VAL A 75 -19.42 -16.22 -17.64
C VAL A 75 -19.81 -17.68 -17.90
N ALA A 76 -19.98 -18.49 -16.86
CA ALA A 76 -20.42 -19.88 -17.00
C ALA A 76 -21.83 -19.98 -17.62
N VAL A 77 -22.76 -19.12 -17.20
CA VAL A 77 -24.12 -19.09 -17.76
C VAL A 77 -24.11 -18.67 -19.23
N VAL A 78 -23.39 -17.59 -19.57
CA VAL A 78 -23.26 -17.13 -20.97
C VAL A 78 -22.57 -18.17 -21.84
N GLY A 79 -21.52 -18.80 -21.32
CA GLY A 79 -20.81 -19.89 -21.96
C GLY A 79 -21.71 -21.09 -22.25
N ALA A 80 -22.52 -21.51 -21.27
CA ALA A 80 -23.47 -22.60 -21.43
C ALA A 80 -24.53 -22.31 -22.49
N ILE A 81 -25.08 -21.08 -22.51
CA ILE A 81 -26.04 -20.67 -23.55
C ILE A 81 -25.38 -20.72 -24.94
N SER A 82 -24.16 -20.21 -25.08
CA SER A 82 -23.45 -20.18 -26.37
C SER A 82 -23.13 -21.59 -26.90
N VAL A 83 -22.79 -22.52 -26.01
CA VAL A 83 -22.55 -23.94 -26.35
C VAL A 83 -23.85 -24.61 -26.74
N TYR A 84 -24.93 -24.37 -25.99
CA TYR A 84 -26.24 -24.93 -26.28
C TYR A 84 -26.75 -24.51 -27.67
N ILE A 85 -26.63 -23.22 -28.02
CA ILE A 85 -27.01 -22.72 -29.35
C ILE A 85 -26.21 -23.42 -30.44
N ALA A 86 -24.89 -23.52 -30.27
CA ALA A 86 -24.04 -24.18 -31.25
C ALA A 86 -24.40 -25.66 -31.43
N MET A 87 -24.67 -26.37 -30.32
CA MET A 87 -25.06 -27.79 -30.32
C MET A 87 -26.36 -28.03 -31.09
N ASN A 88 -27.35 -27.15 -30.92
CA ASN A 88 -28.63 -27.28 -31.60
C ASN A 88 -28.59 -26.87 -33.08
N ASN A 89 -27.63 -26.04 -33.48
CA ASN A 89 -27.47 -25.59 -34.86
C ASN A 89 -26.62 -26.55 -35.72
N GLU A 90 -26.19 -27.70 -35.16
CA GLU A 90 -25.28 -28.65 -35.81
C GLU A 90 -24.01 -27.99 -36.39
N GLU A 91 -23.54 -26.89 -35.77
CA GLU A 91 -22.30 -26.25 -36.19
C GLU A 91 -21.12 -27.23 -36.04
N GLN A 92 -20.28 -27.35 -37.07
CA GLN A 92 -19.06 -28.17 -36.97
C GLN A 92 -18.06 -27.65 -35.92
N ASP A 93 -18.25 -26.42 -35.45
CA ASP A 93 -17.38 -25.75 -34.47
C ASP A 93 -17.82 -25.92 -33.00
N VAL A 94 -18.85 -26.73 -32.72
CA VAL A 94 -19.35 -26.98 -31.35
C VAL A 94 -18.24 -27.46 -30.41
N LYS A 95 -17.43 -28.42 -30.85
CA LYS A 95 -16.32 -28.95 -30.05
C LYS A 95 -15.30 -27.86 -29.69
N LYS A 96 -15.03 -26.93 -30.63
CA LYS A 96 -14.13 -25.80 -30.42
C LYS A 96 -14.72 -24.78 -29.43
N LYS A 97 -16.01 -24.46 -29.56
CA LYS A 97 -16.70 -23.56 -28.62
C LYS A 97 -16.76 -24.14 -27.20
N ILE A 98 -17.05 -25.43 -27.05
CA ILE A 98 -17.03 -26.12 -25.75
C ILE A 98 -15.63 -26.03 -25.11
N MET A 99 -14.60 -26.39 -25.86
CA MET A 99 -13.22 -26.35 -25.36
C MET A 99 -12.82 -24.94 -24.90
N MET A 100 -13.20 -23.92 -25.67
CA MET A 100 -12.94 -22.51 -25.33
C MET A 100 -13.68 -22.08 -24.05
N VAL A 101 -14.97 -22.41 -23.91
CA VAL A 101 -15.78 -22.06 -22.75
C VAL A 101 -15.30 -22.75 -21.48
N VAL A 102 -14.96 -24.04 -21.57
CA VAL A 102 -14.43 -24.81 -20.43
C VAL A 102 -13.07 -24.25 -19.98
N GLY A 103 -12.19 -23.91 -20.92
CA GLY A 103 -10.91 -23.27 -20.61
C GLY A 103 -11.07 -21.93 -19.90
N ALA A 104 -12.01 -21.09 -20.36
CA ALA A 104 -12.29 -19.80 -19.73
C ALA A 104 -12.84 -19.95 -18.30
N CYS A 105 -13.73 -20.91 -18.05
CA CYS A 105 -14.29 -21.13 -16.71
C CYS A 105 -13.24 -21.64 -15.72
N ILE A 106 -12.40 -22.59 -16.13
CA ILE A 106 -11.30 -23.12 -15.30
C ILE A 106 -10.29 -22.01 -15.00
N PHE A 107 -9.94 -21.21 -16.01
CA PHE A 107 -9.02 -20.09 -15.84
C PHE A 107 -9.50 -19.08 -14.80
N LEU A 108 -10.77 -18.67 -14.83
CA LEU A 108 -11.30 -17.70 -13.87
C LEU A 108 -11.26 -18.22 -12.43
N ILE A 109 -11.58 -19.49 -12.20
CA ILE A 109 -11.49 -20.08 -10.86
C ILE A 109 -10.03 -20.19 -10.42
N ALA A 110 -9.12 -20.64 -11.30
CA ALA A 110 -7.70 -20.71 -10.98
C ALA A 110 -7.10 -19.31 -10.70
N ALA A 111 -7.49 -18.30 -11.48
CA ALA A 111 -7.08 -16.92 -11.26
C ALA A 111 -7.58 -16.39 -9.90
N ALA A 112 -8.82 -16.68 -9.52
CA ALA A 112 -9.36 -16.30 -8.22
C ALA A 112 -8.60 -16.95 -7.05
N GLN A 113 -8.13 -18.18 -7.22
CA GLN A 113 -7.32 -18.91 -6.23
C GLN A 113 -5.87 -18.42 -6.17
N ALA A 114 -5.31 -18.03 -7.31
CA ALA A 114 -3.93 -17.55 -7.40
C ALA A 114 -3.78 -16.08 -6.97
N LEU A 115 -4.84 -15.27 -7.07
CA LEU A 115 -4.79 -13.84 -6.75
C LEU A 115 -4.32 -13.56 -5.30
N PRO A 116 -4.84 -14.21 -4.25
CA PRO A 116 -4.29 -14.07 -2.89
C PRO A 116 -2.82 -14.50 -2.77
N LEU A 117 -2.46 -15.60 -3.46
CA LEU A 117 -1.12 -16.18 -3.42
C LEU A 117 -0.07 -15.24 -4.05
N PHE A 118 -0.43 -14.48 -5.09
CA PHE A 118 0.45 -13.48 -5.69
C PHE A 118 0.78 -12.31 -4.74
N PHE A 119 -0.09 -12.04 -3.77
CA PHE A 119 0.14 -11.00 -2.75
C PHE A 119 0.74 -11.54 -1.45
N GLY A 120 1.08 -12.84 -1.39
CA GLY A 120 1.62 -13.46 -0.16
C GLY A 120 0.59 -13.53 0.98
N ILE A 121 -0.69 -13.43 0.66
CA ILE A 121 -1.80 -13.48 1.62
C ILE A 121 -2.33 -14.91 1.60
N SER A 122 -1.97 -15.68 2.64
CA SER A 122 -2.45 -17.05 2.88
C SER A 122 -3.45 -17.09 4.01
#